data_AF-A0A8T6L1X5-F1
#
_entry.id   AF-A0A8T6L1X5-F1
#
_cell.length_a   1.000
_cell.length_b   1.000
_cell.length_c   1.000
_cell.angle_alpha   90.00
_cell.angle_beta   90.00
_cell.angle_gamma   90.00
#
_symmetry.space_group_name_H-M   'P 1'
#
loop_
_entity.id
_entity.type
_entity.pdbx_description
1 polymer ?
#
loop_
_entity_poly.entity_id
_entity_poly.type
_entity_poly.pdbx_seq_one_letter_code
_entity_poly.pdbx_strand_id
1 'polypeptide(L)'
;MTLRFSSADCALAAIALCGVLLFGAQVMEHRFAMDPCPMCLMQRLWIFAAALAAYAGLAHNPRWGIYPLLTIVASLIGGAVSARQLWLQSSSQLGGCGAPAGYMIDNSPWRETLSAMFFGDGSCQPSYFL
;
A
#
# COMPACT_ATOMS: atom_id res chain seq x y z
N MET A 1 -22.48 -11.65 -24.95
CA MET A 1 -21.93 -10.43 -24.34
C MET A 1 -20.42 -10.62 -24.20
N THR A 2 -19.67 -10.46 -25.29
CA THR A 2 -18.22 -10.65 -25.32
C THR A 2 -17.56 -9.32 -24.95
N LEU A 3 -17.23 -9.14 -23.68
CA LEU A 3 -16.42 -8.01 -23.21
C LEU A 3 -15.04 -8.11 -23.89
N ARG A 4 -14.83 -7.29 -24.93
CA ARG A 4 -13.51 -7.03 -25.49
C ARG A 4 -12.79 -6.10 -24.53
N PHE A 5 -11.99 -6.65 -23.62
CA PHE A 5 -11.11 -5.86 -22.77
C PHE A 5 -9.99 -5.27 -23.63
N SER A 6 -10.05 -3.98 -23.94
CA SER A 6 -8.91 -3.27 -24.50
C SER A 6 -7.91 -2.99 -23.38
N SER A 7 -6.62 -2.95 -23.71
CA SER A 7 -5.57 -2.60 -22.73
C SER A 7 -5.81 -1.24 -22.08
N ALA A 8 -6.48 -0.32 -22.77
CA ALA A 8 -6.90 0.97 -22.22
C ALA A 8 -8.01 0.84 -21.15
N ASP A 9 -8.98 -0.06 -21.33
CA ASP A 9 -10.07 -0.26 -20.36
C ASP A 9 -9.53 -0.84 -19.05
N CYS A 10 -8.58 -1.76 -19.13
CA CYS A 10 -7.90 -2.33 -17.97
C CYS A 10 -7.09 -1.28 -17.20
N ALA A 11 -6.40 -0.38 -17.91
CA ALA A 11 -5.61 0.67 -17.28
C ALA A 11 -6.50 1.75 -16.63
N LEU A 12 -7.62 2.12 -17.26
CA LEU A 12 -8.62 3.00 -16.65
C LEU A 12 -9.25 2.39 -15.40
N ALA A 13 -9.62 1.11 -15.45
CA ALA A 13 -10.15 0.40 -14.29
C ALA A 13 -9.14 0.34 -13.13
N ALA A 14 -7.85 0.12 -13.43
CA ALA A 14 -6.79 0.11 -12.43
C ALA A 14 -6.62 1.48 -11.75
N ILE A 15 -6.62 2.57 -12.52
CA ILE A 15 -6.51 3.94 -11.99
C ILE A 15 -7.72 4.28 -11.12
N ALA A 16 -8.93 3.96 -11.57
CA ALA A 16 -10.16 4.19 -10.81
C ALA A 16 -10.15 3.43 -9.47
N LEU A 17 -9.76 2.15 -9.49
CA LEU A 17 -9.68 1.32 -8.29
C LEU A 17 -8.62 1.84 -7.30
N CYS A 18 -7.43 2.22 -7.79
CA CYS A 18 -6.40 2.85 -6.97
C CYS A 18 -6.91 4.14 -6.31
N GLY A 19 -7.63 4.98 -7.07
CA GLY A 19 -8.24 6.21 -6.56
C GLY A 19 -9.22 5.97 -5.41
N VAL A 20 -10.11 4.97 -5.56
CA VAL A 20 -11.07 4.59 -4.51
C VAL A 20 -10.36 4.09 -3.25
N LEU A 21 -9.31 3.27 -3.38
CA LEU A 21 -8.54 2.76 -2.24
C LEU A 21 -7.82 3.89 -1.48
N LEU A 22 -7.17 4.80 -2.20
CA LEU A 22 -6.48 5.95 -1.60
C LEU A 22 -7.47 6.90 -0.90
N PHE A 23 -8.63 7.14 -1.52
CA PHE A 23 -9.69 7.94 -0.92
C PHE A 23 -10.22 7.29 0.36
N GLY A 24 -10.51 5.98 0.33
CA GLY A 24 -10.91 5.23 1.51
C GLY A 24 -9.90 5.33 2.65
N ALA A 25 -8.60 5.20 2.35
CA ALA A 25 -7.54 5.36 3.34
C ALA A 25 -7.51 6.76 3.97
N GLN A 26 -7.69 7.81 3.18
CA GLN A 26 -7.75 9.19 3.69
C GLN A 26 -8.99 9.47 4.53
N VAL A 27 -10.13 8.91 4.14
CA VAL A 27 -11.35 8.97 4.96
C VAL A 27 -11.11 8.29 6.29
N MET A 28 -10.46 7.12 6.32
CA MET A 28 -10.16 6.42 7.58
C MET A 28 -9.26 7.25 8.50
N GLU A 29 -8.18 7.82 7.95
CA GLU A 29 -7.25 8.68 8.70
C GLU A 29 -7.94 9.93 9.26
N HIS A 30 -8.66 10.69 8.42
CA HIS A 30 -9.21 11.99 8.81
C HIS A 30 -10.55 11.90 9.56
N ARG A 31 -11.37 10.88 9.29
CA ARG A 31 -12.71 10.75 9.89
C ARG A 31 -12.72 9.86 11.12
N PHE A 32 -11.85 8.86 11.19
CA PHE A 32 -11.78 7.95 12.34
C PHE A 32 -10.61 8.27 13.27
N ALA A 33 -9.80 9.29 12.96
CA ALA A 33 -8.65 9.71 13.75
C ALA A 33 -7.74 8.52 14.14
N MET A 34 -7.63 7.54 13.25
CA MET A 34 -6.75 6.39 13.44
C MET A 34 -5.37 6.76 12.90
N ASP A 35 -4.36 6.69 13.77
CA ASP A 35 -2.98 6.86 13.35
C ASP A 35 -2.58 5.81 12.31
N PRO A 36 -1.96 6.21 11.19
CA PRO A 36 -1.59 5.28 10.14
C PRO A 36 -0.44 4.38 10.59
N CYS A 37 -0.65 3.07 10.45
CA CYS A 37 0.40 2.07 10.64
C CYS A 37 1.49 2.21 9.53
N PRO A 38 2.79 2.01 9.85
CA PRO A 38 3.88 2.07 8.87
C PRO A 38 3.69 1.13 7.66
N MET A 39 3.06 -0.04 7.85
CA MET A 39 2.72 -0.98 6.77
C MET A 39 1.64 -0.44 5.82
N CYS A 40 0.61 0.22 6.36
CA CYS A 40 -0.45 0.85 5.56
C CYS A 40 0.12 2.00 4.72
N LEU A 41 1.09 2.74 5.26
CA LEU A 41 1.78 3.79 4.52
C LEU A 41 2.53 3.22 3.30
N MET A 42 3.18 2.06 3.45
CA MET A 42 3.83 1.37 2.35
C MET A 42 2.85 0.86 1.29
N GLN A 43 1.74 0.26 1.69
CA GLN A 43 0.69 -0.15 0.74
C GLN A 43 0.19 1.04 -0.06
N ARG A 44 0.00 2.19 0.59
CA ARG A 44 -0.38 3.45 -0.06
C ARG A 44 0.63 3.89 -1.12
N LEU A 45 1.93 3.80 -0.81
CA LEU A 45 3.00 4.13 -1.75
C LEU A 45 3.00 3.19 -2.97
N TRP A 46 2.83 1.89 -2.76
CA TRP A 46 2.75 0.92 -3.85
C TRP A 46 1.50 1.09 -4.72
N ILE A 47 0.34 1.40 -4.13
CA ILE A 47 -0.88 1.73 -4.88
C ILE A 47 -0.66 3.00 -5.72
N PHE A 48 -0.01 4.01 -5.15
CA PHE A 48 0.31 5.25 -5.87
C PHE A 48 1.29 4.99 -7.03
N ALA A 49 2.32 4.17 -6.81
CA ALA A 49 3.26 3.76 -7.86
C ALA A 49 2.56 2.96 -8.99
N ALA A 50 1.65 2.06 -8.64
CA ALA A 50 0.85 1.31 -9.60
C ALA A 50 -0.07 2.23 -10.42
N ALA A 51 -0.72 3.21 -9.78
CA ALA A 51 -1.54 4.21 -10.47
C ALA A 51 -0.71 5.08 -11.43
N LEU A 52 0.49 5.50 -11.03
CA LEU A 52 1.44 6.24 -11.87
C LEU A 52 1.88 5.41 -13.09
N ALA A 53 2.23 4.14 -12.89
CA ALA A 53 2.61 3.25 -13.99
C ALA A 53 1.45 3.00 -14.96
N ALA A 54 0.21 2.86 -14.45
CA ALA A 54 -0.99 2.72 -15.28
C ALA A 54 -1.30 4.00 -16.06
N TYR A 55 -1.17 5.16 -15.43
CA TYR A 55 -1.33 6.47 -16.08
C TYR A 55 -0.28 6.70 -17.17
N ALA A 56 0.98 6.36 -16.90
CA ALA A 56 2.06 6.43 -17.88
C ALA A 56 1.79 5.50 -19.08
N GLY A 57 1.25 4.30 -18.87
CA GLY A 57 0.82 3.41 -19.95
C GLY A 57 -0.36 3.92 -20.78
N LEU A 58 -1.21 4.77 -20.20
CA LEU A 58 -2.30 5.45 -20.92
C LEU A 58 -1.75 6.58 -21.81
N ALA A 59 -0.78 7.35 -21.30
CA ALA A 59 -0.15 8.46 -22.01
C ALA A 59 0.82 7.99 -23.11
N HIS A 60 1.61 6.95 -22.83
CA HIS A 60 2.51 6.31 -23.77
C HIS A 60 1.81 5.10 -24.41
N ASN A 61 0.98 5.36 -25.42
CA ASN A 61 0.30 4.42 -26.33
C ASN A 61 0.33 2.92 -25.93
N PRO A 62 -0.83 2.24 -25.73
CA PRO A 62 -0.96 0.98 -24.96
C PRO A 62 -0.36 -0.28 -25.60
N ARG A 63 0.50 -0.15 -26.62
CA ARG A 63 1.28 -1.22 -27.27
C ARG A 63 2.56 -1.59 -26.52
N TRP A 64 3.01 -0.75 -25.59
CA TRP A 64 4.26 -0.96 -24.87
C TRP A 64 3.97 -1.82 -23.64
N GLY A 65 4.10 -3.14 -23.79
CA GLY A 65 3.82 -4.14 -22.75
C GLY A 65 4.65 -4.05 -21.47
N ILE A 66 5.57 -3.09 -21.39
CA ILE A 66 6.41 -2.84 -20.22
C ILE A 66 5.59 -2.18 -19.09
N TYR A 67 4.70 -1.23 -19.42
CA TYR A 67 3.85 -0.54 -18.44
C TYR A 67 2.86 -1.47 -17.72
N PRO A 68 2.08 -2.33 -18.41
CA PRO A 68 1.19 -3.27 -17.71
C PRO A 68 1.98 -4.25 -16.84
N LEU A 69 3.17 -4.69 -17.28
CA LEU A 69 4.03 -5.54 -16.46
C LEU A 69 4.49 -4.83 -15.19
N LEU A 70 4.89 -3.56 -15.29
CA LEU A 70 5.27 -2.75 -14.14
C LEU A 70 4.11 -2.53 -13.16
N THR A 71 2.89 -2.30 -13.67
CA THR A 71 1.69 -2.20 -12.82
C THR A 71 1.38 -3.49 -12.07
N ILE A 72 1.55 -4.65 -12.73
CA ILE A 72 1.33 -5.97 -12.11
C ILE A 72 2.37 -6.21 -11.01
N VAL A 73 3.65 -5.92 -11.27
CA VAL A 73 4.71 -6.06 -10.27
C VAL A 73 4.45 -5.16 -9.06
N ALA A 74 4.11 -3.88 -9.28
CA ALA A 74 3.78 -2.96 -8.19
C ALA A 74 2.57 -3.44 -7.37
N SER A 75 1.52 -3.93 -8.05
CA SER A 75 0.32 -4.48 -7.38
C SER A 75 0.61 -5.76 -6.61
N LEU A 76 1.50 -6.63 -7.12
CA LEU A 76 1.91 -7.85 -6.41
C LEU A 76 2.67 -7.52 -5.13
N ILE A 77 3.55 -6.52 -5.17
CA ILE A 77 4.29 -6.09 -3.97
C ILE A 77 3.33 -5.50 -2.94
N GLY A 78 2.44 -4.59 -3.34
CA GLY A 78 1.40 -4.07 -2.44
C GLY A 78 0.49 -5.17 -1.87
N GLY A 79 0.13 -6.16 -2.69
CA GLY A 79 -0.64 -7.33 -2.29
C GLY A 79 0.10 -8.21 -1.27
N ALA A 80 1.39 -8.46 -1.48
CA ALA A 80 2.23 -9.21 -0.53
C ALA A 80 2.30 -8.52 0.85
N VAL A 81 2.43 -7.19 0.86
CA VAL A 81 2.42 -6.40 2.11
C VAL A 81 1.06 -6.50 2.82
N SER A 82 -0.05 -6.43 2.07
CA SER A 82 -1.40 -6.58 2.66
C SER A 82 -1.63 -7.98 3.24
N ALA A 83 -1.17 -9.03 2.55
CA ALA A 83 -1.25 -10.40 3.04
C ALA A 83 -0.42 -10.58 4.33
N ARG A 84 0.75 -9.95 4.40
CA ARG A 84 1.59 -9.93 5.60
C ARG A 84 0.89 -9.23 6.76
N GLN A 85 0.24 -8.09 6.50
CA GLN A 85 -0.55 -7.38 7.51
C GLN A 85 -1.70 -8.24 8.04
N LEU A 86 -2.44 -8.93 7.14
CA LEU A 86 -3.54 -9.80 7.54
C LEU A 86 -3.04 -10.98 8.38
N TRP A 87 -1.87 -11.53 8.03
CA TRP A 87 -1.22 -12.58 8.80
C TRP A 87 -0.87 -12.11 10.23
N LEU A 88 -0.30 -10.91 10.36
CA LEU A 88 0.00 -10.30 11.67
C LEU A 88 -1.28 -10.04 12.48
N GLN A 89 -2.35 -9.57 11.85
CA GLN A 89 -3.65 -9.33 12.51
C GLN A 89 -4.33 -10.63 12.96
N SER A 90 -4.15 -11.72 12.21
CA SER A 90 -4.69 -13.04 12.57
C SER A 90 -3.92 -13.73 13.68
N SER A 91 -2.62 -13.42 13.83
CA SER A 91 -1.75 -13.98 14.85
C SER A 91 -1.79 -13.12 16.12
N SER A 92 -2.86 -13.30 16.91
CA SER A 92 -3.21 -12.53 18.12
C SER A 92 -2.15 -12.52 19.25
N GLN A 93 -0.98 -13.15 19.06
CA GLN A 93 0.14 -13.14 20.01
C GLN A 93 1.19 -12.05 19.72
N LEU A 94 1.17 -11.42 18.53
CA LEU A 94 2.18 -10.43 18.13
C LEU A 94 1.79 -8.96 18.38
N GLY A 95 0.70 -8.71 19.10
CA GLY A 95 0.42 -7.38 19.68
C GLY A 95 0.48 -6.21 18.69
N GLY A 96 -0.49 -6.13 17.78
CA GLY A 96 -0.75 -4.90 17.02
C GLY A 96 0.27 -4.54 15.93
N CYS A 97 -0.17 -3.67 15.04
CA CYS A 97 0.59 -3.15 13.90
C CYS A 97 1.66 -2.12 14.33
N GLY A 98 2.60 -2.49 15.21
CA GLY A 98 3.74 -1.64 15.61
C GLY A 98 3.39 -0.24 16.18
N ALA A 99 4.42 0.55 16.51
CA ALA A 99 4.26 1.96 16.85
C ALA A 99 3.75 2.78 15.64
N PRO A 100 3.06 3.92 15.83
CA PRO A 100 2.57 4.75 14.73
C PRO A 100 3.74 5.23 13.87
N ALA A 101 3.48 5.40 12.57
CA ALA A 101 4.52 5.80 11.63
C ALA A 101 5.19 7.13 12.04
N GLY A 102 4.44 8.08 12.61
CA GLY A 102 4.96 9.38 13.04
C GLY A 102 6.05 9.30 14.11
N TYR A 103 5.92 8.39 15.09
CA TYR A 103 6.90 8.25 16.17
C TYR A 103 8.17 7.52 15.69
N MET A 104 8.03 6.54 14.80
CA MET A 104 9.19 5.80 14.25
C MET A 104 10.01 6.64 13.26
N ILE A 105 9.39 7.59 12.57
CA ILE A 105 10.11 8.49 11.65
C ILE A 105 10.93 9.53 12.41
N ASP A 106 10.44 9.99 13.57
CA ASP A 106 11.11 11.00 14.38
C ASP A 106 12.23 10.41 15.28
N ASN A 107 12.03 9.20 15.81
CA ASN A 107 12.89 8.63 16.85
C ASN A 107 13.76 7.44 16.43
N SER A 108 13.53 6.81 15.27
CA SER A 108 14.29 5.62 14.83
C SER A 108 15.19 5.92 13.62
N PRO A 109 16.35 5.24 13.49
CA PRO A 109 17.20 5.40 12.32
C PRO A 109 16.47 4.93 11.05
N TRP A 110 16.71 5.61 9.93
CA TRP A 110 15.99 5.39 8.67
C TRP A 110 15.99 3.92 8.18
N ARG A 111 16.98 3.12 8.60
CA ARG A 111 17.12 1.70 8.24
C ARG A 111 16.13 0.80 8.99
N GLU A 112 15.96 1.00 10.30
CA GLU A 112 14.94 0.29 11.08
C GLU A 112 13.52 0.69 10.65
N THR A 113 13.30 1.96 10.28
CA THR A 113 12.00 2.42 9.78
C THR A 113 11.63 1.71 8.46
N LEU A 114 12.60 1.55 7.55
CA LEU A 114 12.41 0.83 6.29
C LEU A 114 12.17 -0.67 6.47
N SER A 115 12.87 -1.33 7.40
CA SER A 115 12.63 -2.75 7.68
C SER A 115 11.29 -2.98 8.38
N ALA A 116 10.90 -2.11 9.33
CA ALA A 116 9.58 -2.13 9.96
C ALA A 116 8.45 -1.90 8.96
N MET A 117 8.65 -1.01 7.99
CA MET A 117 7.72 -0.71 6.90
C MET A 117 7.47 -1.91 5.97
N PHE A 118 8.47 -2.77 5.73
CA PHE A 118 8.35 -3.93 4.83
C PHE A 118 8.02 -5.25 5.54
N PHE A 119 8.52 -5.47 6.75
CA PHE A 119 8.44 -6.77 7.44
C PHE A 119 7.59 -6.76 8.70
N GLY A 120 7.30 -5.57 9.22
CA GLY A 120 6.61 -5.36 10.48
C GLY A 120 7.68 -5.32 11.56
N ASP A 121 7.62 -4.31 12.41
CA ASP A 121 8.45 -4.30 13.60
C ASP A 121 7.96 -5.43 14.52
N GLY A 122 8.82 -6.41 14.79
CA GLY A 122 8.59 -7.43 15.80
C GLY A 122 8.93 -6.95 17.21
N SER A 123 9.33 -5.68 17.37
CA SER A 123 9.58 -5.10 18.68
C SER A 123 8.24 -4.73 19.33
N CYS A 124 7.78 -5.65 20.18
CA CYS A 124 6.81 -5.38 21.21
C CYS A 124 7.41 -4.35 22.19
N GLN A 125 7.45 -3.07 21.82
CA GLN A 125 7.43 -2.01 22.82
C GLN A 125 5.96 -1.79 23.20
N PRO A 126 5.63 -1.88 24.50
CA PRO A 126 4.26 -1.66 24.95
C PRO A 126 3.83 -0.28 24.48
N SER A 127 2.77 -0.27 23.66
CA SER A 127 1.82 0.82 23.49
C SER A 127 2.11 2.02 24.39
N TYR A 128 2.57 3.13 23.80
CA TYR A 128 2.50 4.46 24.40
C TYR A 128 1.01 4.89 24.39
N PHE A 129 0.19 4.13 25.12
CA PHE A 129 -1.04 4.64 25.72
C PHE A 129 -0.67 5.16 27.12
N LEU A 130 0.30 6.09 27.13
CA LEU A 130 0.45 7.15 28.12
C LEU A 130 0.44 8.47 27.36
#